data_AF-A0A7C9PK02-F1
#
_entry.id   AF-A0A7C9PK02-F1
#
_cell.length_a   1.000
_cell.length_b   1.000
_cell.length_c   1.000
_cell.angle_alpha   90.00
_cell.angle_beta   90.00
_cell.angle_gamma   90.00
#
_symmetry.space_group_name_H-M   'P 1'
#
loop_
_entity.id
_entity.type
_entity.pdbx_description
1 polymer ?
#
loop_
_entity_poly.entity_id
_entity_poly.type
_entity_poly.pdbx_seq_one_letter_code
_entity_poly.pdbx_strand_id
1 'polypeptide(L)'
;MTPTHGRTGPTLRAAARPLLAATLLLSLAACSPSEPAPAANPAPAATTAPAPAPTPAPVAENTVGKGVYNKTCSLCHGAGVAGAPKPGDKADWGPRIAQGKDTLYKHALEGFTGSKGAMPARGGGASLTDDEVKAAVDHMVSLSS
;
A
#
# COMPACT_ATOMS: atom_id res chain seq x y z
N MET A 1 13.62 -29.88 -34.04
CA MET A 1 14.90 -30.35 -34.60
C MET A 1 15.56 -29.17 -35.31
N THR A 2 16.46 -28.47 -34.62
CA THR A 2 17.48 -27.58 -35.18
C THR A 2 18.45 -27.23 -34.04
N PRO A 3 19.73 -26.95 -34.35
CA PRO A 3 20.84 -27.57 -33.64
C PRO A 3 21.48 -26.70 -32.56
N THR A 4 22.18 -27.40 -31.68
CA THR A 4 23.33 -27.00 -30.87
C THR A 4 24.46 -26.38 -31.70
N HIS A 5 25.44 -25.80 -30.98
CA HIS A 5 26.74 -25.19 -31.35
C HIS A 5 26.72 -23.66 -31.26
N GLY A 6 27.53 -22.99 -30.43
CA GLY A 6 28.62 -23.44 -29.58
C GLY A 6 29.57 -22.27 -29.30
N ARG A 7 30.66 -22.61 -28.60
CA ARG A 7 31.94 -21.90 -28.52
C ARG A 7 32.11 -20.84 -27.41
N THR A 8 32.73 -21.37 -26.35
CA THR A 8 33.73 -20.80 -25.47
C THR A 8 34.57 -19.62 -26.00
N GLY A 9 34.81 -18.65 -25.11
CA GLY A 9 35.87 -17.65 -25.21
C GLY A 9 36.26 -17.10 -23.81
N PRO A 10 37.54 -16.81 -23.53
CA PRO A 10 38.09 -16.71 -22.17
C PRO A 10 38.37 -15.27 -21.68
N THR A 11 38.64 -15.14 -20.37
CA THR A 11 39.60 -14.22 -19.69
C THR A 11 39.53 -12.71 -20.02
N LEU A 12 39.52 -11.77 -19.09
CA LEU A 12 40.60 -11.50 -18.14
C LEU A 12 40.19 -10.29 -17.27
N ARG A 13 40.62 -10.30 -16.01
CA ARG A 13 40.52 -9.22 -15.02
C ARG A 13 41.16 -7.92 -15.52
N ALA A 14 40.63 -6.78 -15.08
CA ALA A 14 41.44 -5.60 -14.74
C ALA A 14 40.71 -4.76 -13.69
N ALA A 15 41.39 -4.52 -12.56
CA ALA A 15 40.99 -3.60 -11.51
C ALA A 15 41.74 -2.27 -11.71
N ALA A 16 41.07 -1.14 -11.44
CA ALA A 16 41.73 0.13 -11.11
C ALA A 16 40.74 1.05 -10.38
N ARG A 17 41.14 1.51 -9.18
CA ARG A 17 40.57 2.60 -8.35
C ARG A 17 41.48 3.85 -8.57
N PRO A 18 41.38 5.00 -7.85
CA PRO A 18 40.28 5.84 -7.34
C PRO A 18 40.54 7.37 -7.58
N LEU A 19 39.82 8.24 -6.84
CA LEU A 19 40.15 9.63 -6.39
C LEU A 19 39.83 10.79 -7.35
N LEU A 20 39.00 11.75 -6.93
CA LEU A 20 39.43 13.01 -6.28
C LEU A 20 38.22 13.87 -5.86
N ALA A 21 38.37 14.52 -4.71
CA ALA A 21 37.45 15.44 -4.06
C ALA A 21 37.67 16.89 -4.50
N ALA A 22 36.64 17.75 -4.43
CA ALA A 22 36.82 19.20 -4.30
C ALA A 22 35.56 19.86 -3.69
N THR A 23 35.64 20.14 -2.41
CA THR A 23 34.79 21.07 -1.64
C THR A 23 35.26 22.50 -1.87
N LEU A 24 34.34 23.47 -2.02
CA LEU A 24 34.67 24.90 -1.87
C LEU A 24 33.60 25.65 -1.08
N LEU A 25 34.08 26.33 -0.04
CA LEU A 25 33.44 27.12 1.03
C LEU A 25 32.98 28.52 0.54
N LEU A 26 31.78 29.02 0.89
CA LEU A 26 31.39 29.92 2.02
C LEU A 26 31.99 31.35 2.03
N SER A 27 31.11 32.38 2.08
CA SER A 27 31.08 33.61 2.95
C SER A 27 30.38 34.79 2.22
N LEU A 28 29.30 35.47 2.66
CA LEU A 28 28.91 36.28 3.85
C LEU A 28 29.19 37.82 3.75
N ALA A 29 28.09 38.60 3.76
CA ALA A 29 27.87 39.91 4.42
C ALA A 29 28.26 41.30 3.79
N ALA A 30 27.20 42.13 3.57
CA ALA A 30 26.90 43.46 4.16
C ALA A 30 27.08 44.84 3.42
N CYS A 31 25.98 45.62 3.49
CA CYS A 31 25.77 47.09 3.71
C CYS A 31 25.63 48.14 2.55
N SER A 32 24.75 49.14 2.80
CA SER A 32 23.98 50.11 1.95
C SER A 32 24.53 51.58 1.99
N PRO A 33 24.11 52.61 1.18
CA PRO A 33 22.86 53.40 1.39
C PRO A 33 22.17 54.16 0.18
N SER A 34 20.90 54.59 0.42
CA SER A 34 20.16 55.82 -0.03
C SER A 34 19.29 55.93 -1.33
N GLU A 35 18.05 56.43 -1.10
CA GLU A 35 16.79 56.68 -1.88
C GLU A 35 16.82 57.82 -2.94
N PRO A 36 15.80 58.08 -3.84
CA PRO A 36 14.35 58.29 -3.56
C PRO A 36 13.29 57.73 -4.56
N ALA A 37 12.01 57.72 -4.14
CA ALA A 37 10.80 57.24 -4.86
C ALA A 37 10.35 58.15 -6.04
N PRO A 38 9.49 57.66 -6.96
CA PRO A 38 8.05 57.92 -6.80
C PRO A 38 7.08 56.86 -7.37
N ALA A 39 5.80 57.14 -7.11
CA ALA A 39 4.60 56.72 -7.83
C ALA A 39 3.96 55.36 -7.44
N ALA A 40 2.80 55.52 -6.80
CA ALA A 40 1.86 54.48 -6.43
C ALA A 40 1.43 53.63 -7.63
N ASN A 41 1.46 52.32 -7.42
CA ASN A 41 0.69 51.35 -8.19
C ASN A 41 -0.16 50.53 -7.19
N PRO A 42 -1.40 50.18 -7.54
CA PRO A 42 -2.32 49.54 -6.61
C PRO A 42 -1.83 48.13 -6.24
N ALA A 43 -2.05 47.75 -4.98
CA ALA A 43 -1.67 46.46 -4.44
C ALA A 43 -2.24 45.30 -5.29
N PRO A 44 -1.44 44.29 -5.66
CA PRO A 44 -2.00 43.05 -6.15
C PRO A 44 -2.77 42.39 -5.01
N ALA A 45 -4.02 42.01 -5.30
CA ALA A 45 -4.83 41.19 -4.42
C ALA A 45 -4.00 39.99 -3.93
N ALA A 46 -3.96 39.80 -2.62
CA ALA A 46 -3.31 38.65 -2.00
C ALA A 46 -3.98 37.37 -2.52
N THR A 47 -3.33 36.68 -3.44
CA THR A 47 -3.60 35.28 -3.70
C THR A 47 -3.17 34.51 -2.46
N THR A 48 -4.13 34.07 -1.67
CA THR A 48 -3.92 33.09 -0.60
C THR A 48 -3.27 31.86 -1.22
N ALA A 49 -2.00 31.61 -0.88
CA ALA A 49 -1.34 30.36 -1.19
C ALA A 49 -2.14 29.22 -0.56
N PRO A 50 -2.45 28.12 -1.28
CA PRO A 50 -3.11 26.97 -0.68
C PRO A 50 -2.22 26.43 0.45
N ALA A 51 -2.82 26.27 1.62
CA ALA A 51 -2.18 25.60 2.75
C ALA A 51 -1.67 24.22 2.30
N PRO A 52 -0.48 23.78 2.76
CA PRO A 52 0.01 22.46 2.46
C PRO A 52 -1.03 21.44 2.90
N ALA A 53 -1.47 20.58 1.97
CA ALA A 53 -2.37 19.48 2.28
C ALA A 53 -1.75 18.63 3.40
N PRO A 54 -2.54 18.20 4.40
CA PRO A 54 -2.02 17.36 5.46
C PRO A 54 -1.42 16.10 4.83
N THR A 55 -0.13 15.86 5.12
CA THR A 55 0.50 14.56 4.84
C THR A 55 -0.38 13.47 5.45
N PRO A 56 -0.80 12.45 4.69
CA PRO A 56 -1.61 11.36 5.23
C PRO A 56 -0.87 10.77 6.43
N ALA A 57 -1.55 10.72 7.58
CA ALA A 57 -1.05 9.98 8.72
C ALA A 57 -0.83 8.52 8.30
N PRO A 58 0.23 7.84 8.76
CA PRO A 58 0.42 6.43 8.48
C PRO A 58 -0.83 5.67 8.96
N VAL A 59 -1.48 4.98 8.05
CA VAL A 59 -2.62 4.11 8.38
C VAL A 59 -2.06 3.03 9.32
N ALA A 60 -2.60 2.95 10.53
CA ALA A 60 -2.19 1.93 11.48
C ALA A 60 -2.28 0.55 10.83
N GLU A 61 -1.19 -0.21 10.86
CA GLU A 61 -1.15 -1.48 10.16
C GLU A 61 -2.04 -2.51 10.88
N ASN A 62 -2.96 -3.12 10.14
CA ASN A 62 -3.88 -4.16 10.63
C ASN A 62 -3.14 -5.51 10.82
N THR A 63 -2.24 -5.55 11.80
CA THR A 63 -1.41 -6.71 12.12
C THR A 63 -2.25 -7.87 12.67
N VAL A 64 -3.31 -7.57 13.44
CA VAL A 64 -4.26 -8.56 13.96
C VAL A 64 -4.97 -9.27 12.81
N GLY A 65 -5.60 -8.52 11.91
CA GLY A 65 -6.33 -9.07 10.77
C GLY A 65 -5.43 -9.88 9.83
N LYS A 66 -4.21 -9.40 9.57
CA LYS A 66 -3.20 -10.14 8.81
C LYS A 66 -2.82 -11.46 9.52
N GLY A 67 -2.63 -11.42 10.84
CA GLY A 67 -2.30 -12.61 11.64
C GLY A 67 -3.40 -13.67 11.63
N VAL A 68 -4.66 -13.26 11.81
CA VAL A 68 -5.83 -14.14 11.76
C VAL A 68 -6.03 -14.70 10.35
N TYR A 69 -5.91 -13.85 9.33
CA TYR A 69 -5.98 -14.30 7.94
C TYR A 69 -4.96 -15.40 7.66
N ASN A 70 -3.70 -15.17 8.01
CA ASN A 70 -2.63 -16.12 7.75
C ASN A 70 -2.85 -17.47 8.46
N LYS A 71 -3.34 -17.45 9.71
CA LYS A 71 -3.50 -18.67 10.53
C LYS A 71 -4.76 -19.47 10.18
N THR A 72 -5.86 -18.80 9.86
CA THR A 72 -7.18 -19.42 9.77
C THR A 72 -7.80 -19.25 8.38
N CYS A 73 -7.92 -18.00 7.92
CA CYS A 73 -8.72 -17.71 6.73
C CYS A 73 -8.04 -18.13 5.42
N SER A 74 -6.70 -18.09 5.39
CA SER A 74 -5.87 -18.38 4.22
C SER A 74 -6.04 -19.81 3.70
N LEU A 75 -6.41 -20.75 4.58
CA LEU A 75 -6.65 -22.16 4.24
C LEU A 75 -7.63 -22.32 3.08
N CYS A 76 -8.67 -21.48 3.06
CA CYS A 76 -9.64 -21.46 1.98
C CYS A 76 -9.42 -20.28 1.04
N HIS A 77 -9.24 -19.07 1.59
CA HIS A 77 -9.21 -17.84 0.81
C HIS A 77 -7.89 -17.61 0.06
N GLY A 78 -6.77 -18.21 0.48
CA GLY A 78 -5.47 -17.97 -0.15
C GLY A 78 -5.42 -18.46 -1.61
N ALA A 79 -5.89 -19.69 -1.84
CA ALA A 79 -5.97 -20.29 -3.17
C ALA A 79 -7.40 -20.32 -3.76
N GLY A 80 -8.41 -19.92 -2.99
CA GLY A 80 -9.82 -19.97 -3.39
C GLY A 80 -10.41 -21.38 -3.35
N VAL A 81 -10.01 -22.18 -2.36
CA VAL A 81 -10.48 -23.56 -2.17
C VAL A 81 -12.00 -23.56 -2.01
N ALA A 82 -12.66 -24.54 -2.64
CA ALA A 82 -14.12 -24.70 -2.60
C ALA A 82 -14.90 -23.43 -3.01
N GLY A 83 -14.33 -22.61 -3.90
CA GLY A 83 -14.96 -21.38 -4.38
C GLY A 83 -14.86 -20.19 -3.43
N ALA A 84 -14.00 -20.26 -2.41
CA ALA A 84 -13.74 -19.14 -1.51
C ALA A 84 -13.16 -17.93 -2.30
N PRO A 85 -13.60 -16.69 -2.01
CA PRO A 85 -13.09 -15.52 -2.69
C PRO A 85 -11.63 -15.26 -2.34
N LYS A 86 -10.79 -15.13 -3.36
CA LYS A 86 -9.36 -14.85 -3.18
C LYS A 86 -9.10 -13.37 -2.93
N PRO A 87 -8.49 -12.96 -1.82
CA PRO A 87 -8.09 -11.57 -1.62
C PRO A 87 -7.20 -11.09 -2.78
N GLY A 88 -7.46 -9.88 -3.28
CA GLY A 88 -6.83 -9.34 -4.49
C GLY A 88 -7.56 -9.62 -5.80
N ASP A 89 -8.51 -10.57 -5.83
CA ASP A 89 -9.41 -10.74 -6.97
C ASP A 89 -10.51 -9.68 -6.94
N LYS A 90 -10.23 -8.52 -7.55
CA LYS A 90 -11.17 -7.38 -7.57
C LYS A 90 -12.50 -7.72 -8.24
N ALA A 91 -12.52 -8.65 -9.20
CA ALA A 91 -13.74 -9.03 -9.90
C ALA A 91 -14.67 -9.84 -8.98
N ASP A 92 -14.12 -10.73 -8.15
CA ASP A 92 -14.92 -11.48 -7.17
C ASP A 92 -15.26 -10.64 -5.92
N TRP A 93 -14.38 -9.73 -5.51
CA TRP A 93 -14.58 -8.90 -4.31
C TRP A 93 -15.44 -7.66 -4.54
N GLY A 94 -15.45 -7.06 -5.74
CA GLY A 94 -16.23 -5.86 -6.03
C GLY A 94 -17.72 -5.98 -5.64
N PRO A 95 -18.44 -7.02 -6.11
CA PRO A 95 -19.84 -7.23 -5.73
C PRO A 95 -20.05 -7.50 -4.24
N ARG A 96 -19.05 -8.06 -3.55
CA ARG A 96 -19.11 -8.37 -2.11
C ARG A 96 -18.90 -7.10 -1.28
N ILE A 97 -17.91 -6.29 -1.63
CA ILE A 97 -17.65 -5.00 -1.01
C ILE A 97 -18.86 -4.07 -1.18
N ALA A 98 -19.54 -4.13 -2.33
CA ALA A 98 -20.77 -3.38 -2.59
C ALA A 98 -21.95 -3.73 -1.65
N GLN A 99 -21.92 -4.91 -1.00
CA GLN A 99 -22.92 -5.28 0.03
C GLN A 99 -22.71 -4.55 1.37
N GLY A 100 -21.56 -3.87 1.53
CA GLY A 100 -21.19 -3.15 2.74
C GLY A 100 -20.47 -4.01 3.78
N LYS A 101 -19.67 -3.36 4.64
CA LYS A 101 -18.83 -4.02 5.64
C LYS A 101 -19.64 -4.83 6.64
N ASP A 102 -20.79 -4.33 7.07
CA ASP A 102 -21.65 -5.01 8.05
C ASP A 102 -22.14 -6.37 7.54
N THR A 103 -22.49 -6.47 6.26
CA THR A 103 -22.87 -7.74 5.63
C THR A 103 -21.69 -8.70 5.60
N LEU A 104 -20.50 -8.23 5.22
CA LEU A 104 -19.29 -9.06 5.19
C LEU A 104 -18.94 -9.59 6.59
N TYR A 105 -19.05 -8.75 7.61
CA TYR A 105 -18.83 -9.15 9.00
C TYR A 105 -19.86 -10.16 9.46
N LYS A 106 -21.15 -9.93 9.20
CA LYS A 106 -22.21 -10.87 9.56
C LYS A 106 -21.94 -12.24 8.95
N HIS A 107 -21.63 -12.30 7.66
CA HIS A 107 -21.31 -13.55 6.96
C HIS A 107 -20.05 -14.23 7.52
N ALA A 108 -19.02 -13.47 7.90
CA ALA A 108 -17.82 -14.04 8.49
C ALA A 108 -18.03 -14.54 9.92
N LEU A 109 -18.84 -13.85 10.72
CA LEU A 109 -19.12 -14.19 12.12
C LEU A 109 -20.09 -15.35 12.26
N GLU A 110 -21.20 -15.29 11.54
CA GLU A 110 -22.31 -16.27 11.63
C GLU A 110 -22.13 -17.44 10.66
N GLY A 111 -21.25 -17.29 9.67
CA GLY A 111 -21.14 -18.20 8.54
C GLY A 111 -22.09 -17.80 7.42
N PHE A 112 -21.82 -18.33 6.23
CA PHE A 112 -22.56 -17.99 5.03
C PHE A 112 -22.54 -19.14 4.03
N THR A 113 -23.70 -19.52 3.52
CA THR A 113 -23.81 -20.42 2.38
C THR A 113 -24.27 -19.63 1.18
N GLY A 114 -23.42 -19.56 0.15
CA GLY A 114 -23.70 -18.87 -1.09
C GLY A 114 -23.65 -19.80 -2.29
N SER A 115 -23.82 -19.22 -3.48
CA SER A 115 -23.81 -19.94 -4.75
C SER A 115 -22.47 -20.59 -5.09
N LYS A 116 -21.35 -20.07 -4.56
CA LYS A 116 -19.99 -20.56 -4.84
C LYS A 116 -19.47 -21.57 -3.81
N GLY A 117 -20.13 -21.69 -2.66
CA GLY A 117 -19.65 -22.52 -1.56
C GLY A 117 -20.18 -22.06 -0.20
N ALA A 118 -19.67 -22.69 0.86
CA ALA A 118 -20.01 -22.37 2.23
C ALA A 118 -18.79 -21.87 3.01
N MET A 119 -18.99 -20.84 3.80
CA MET A 119 -18.04 -20.29 4.76
C MET A 119 -18.56 -20.62 6.18
N PRO A 120 -17.81 -21.36 7.00
CA PRO A 120 -18.20 -21.65 8.37
C PRO A 120 -18.18 -20.38 9.24
N ALA A 121 -18.96 -20.39 10.32
CA ALA A 121 -18.95 -19.34 11.34
C ALA A 121 -17.54 -19.09 11.87
N ARG A 122 -17.17 -17.81 12.01
CA ARG A 122 -15.83 -17.34 12.38
C ARG A 122 -14.70 -17.97 11.55
N GLY A 123 -14.96 -18.31 10.28
CA GLY A 123 -13.99 -19.00 9.42
C GLY A 123 -13.54 -20.37 9.95
N GLY A 124 -14.34 -21.00 10.82
CA GLY A 124 -14.02 -22.26 11.48
C GLY A 124 -13.17 -22.12 12.76
N GLY A 125 -12.76 -20.89 13.11
CA GLY A 125 -12.01 -20.59 14.33
C GLY A 125 -12.92 -20.35 15.52
N ALA A 126 -13.28 -21.40 16.27
CA ALA A 126 -14.17 -21.30 17.43
C ALA A 126 -13.63 -20.39 18.56
N SER A 127 -12.32 -20.20 18.62
CA SER A 127 -11.66 -19.34 19.62
C SER A 127 -11.47 -17.89 19.18
N LEU A 128 -11.80 -17.55 17.93
CA LEU A 128 -11.65 -16.18 17.44
C LEU A 128 -12.71 -15.28 18.05
N THR A 129 -12.28 -14.11 18.52
CA THR A 129 -13.18 -13.05 18.92
C THR A 129 -13.81 -12.37 17.70
N ASP A 130 -14.93 -11.68 17.89
CA ASP A 130 -15.60 -10.99 16.79
C ASP A 130 -14.73 -9.90 16.16
N ASP A 131 -13.92 -9.22 16.98
CA ASP A 131 -13.04 -8.17 16.51
C ASP A 131 -11.85 -8.72 15.72
N GLU A 132 -11.33 -9.89 16.08
CA GLU A 132 -10.32 -10.60 15.29
C GLU A 132 -10.86 -11.03 13.92
N VAL A 133 -12.11 -11.51 13.87
CA VAL A 133 -12.76 -11.89 12.60
C VAL A 133 -12.99 -10.64 11.75
N LYS A 134 -13.53 -9.55 12.31
CA LYS A 134 -13.73 -8.29 11.59
C LYS A 134 -12.41 -7.72 11.08
N ALA A 135 -11.35 -7.75 11.88
CA ALA A 135 -10.03 -7.33 11.47
C ALA A 135 -9.50 -8.18 10.29
N ALA A 136 -9.74 -9.49 10.28
CA ALA A 136 -9.37 -10.35 9.16
C ALA A 136 -10.16 -10.03 7.89
N VAL A 137 -11.47 -9.78 8.00
CA VAL A 137 -12.31 -9.33 6.88
C VAL A 137 -11.77 -8.01 6.32
N ASP A 138 -11.45 -7.05 7.18
CA ASP A 138 -10.87 -5.77 6.77
C ASP A 138 -9.53 -5.94 6.06
N HIS A 139 -8.69 -6.85 6.54
CA HIS A 139 -7.45 -7.17 5.85
C HIS A 139 -7.71 -7.70 4.43
N MET A 140 -8.63 -8.66 4.27
CA MET A 140 -8.97 -9.24 2.97
C MET A 140 -9.62 -8.22 2.02
N VAL A 141 -10.50 -7.36 2.54
CA VAL A 141 -11.09 -6.25 1.78
C VAL A 141 -10.01 -5.27 1.35
N SER A 142 -9.07 -4.89 2.23
CA SER A 142 -8.00 -3.95 1.90
C SER A 142 -7.09 -4.42 0.77
N LEU A 143 -6.91 -5.75 0.64
CA LEU A 143 -6.16 -6.35 -0.47
C LEU A 143 -6.93 -6.33 -1.79
N SER A 144 -8.26 -6.10 -1.74
CA SER A 144 -9.18 -6.31 -2.86
C SER A 144 -9.91 -5.05 -3.33
N SER A 145 -9.82 -3.96 -2.56
CA SER A 145 -10.29 -2.61 -2.91
C SER A 145 -9.39 -1.95 -3.94
#